data_AF-A0A2E6C752-F1
#
_entry.id   AF-A0A2E6C752-F1
#
_cell.length_a   1.000
_cell.length_b   1.000
_cell.length_c   1.000
_cell.angle_alpha   90.00
_cell.angle_beta   90.00
_cell.angle_gamma   90.00
#
_symmetry.space_group_name_H-M   'P 1'
#
loop_
_entity.id
_entity.type
_entity.pdbx_description
1 polymer ?
#
loop_
_entity_poly.entity_id
_entity_poly.type
_entity_poly.pdbx_seq_one_letter_code
_entity_poly.pdbx_strand_id
1 'polypeptide(L)'
;MEWEEVDIPGAGPKMLYPMAWSLLPIAFGIILMLKMDGLWPTSLLAIGIMLSLFAVWVGTTIVPGRVDMLKLLVSPFAAFSLFFQPPEIVQVILTILVWTLNYRTAAFLSAISLRAYRIDWDEEQKIPDVEGAVIFRRNWSEKPLLRIGKNIVRGVRARGRTMLEADSPVTFIFNEGSQESL
;
A
#
# COMPACT_ATOMS: atom_id res chain seq x y z
N MET A 1 -30.30 -4.50 -2.47
CA MET A 1 -29.19 -3.71 -3.05
C MET A 1 -28.12 -4.70 -3.45
N GLU A 2 -27.57 -4.59 -4.65
CA GLU A 2 -26.53 -5.52 -5.16
C GLU A 2 -25.19 -4.79 -5.27
N TRP A 3 -24.10 -5.50 -4.97
CA TRP A 3 -22.75 -4.99 -5.12
C TRP A 3 -22.33 -5.09 -6.58
N GLU A 4 -22.00 -3.96 -7.20
CA GLU A 4 -21.38 -3.88 -8.51
C GLU A 4 -19.87 -4.03 -8.40
N GLU A 5 -19.28 -4.95 -9.15
CA GLU A 5 -17.83 -5.07 -9.26
C GLU A 5 -17.30 -3.96 -10.17
N VAL A 6 -16.36 -3.18 -9.64
CA VAL A 6 -15.73 -2.06 -10.34
C VAL A 6 -14.22 -2.23 -10.30
N ASP A 7 -13.59 -2.18 -11.48
CA ASP A 7 -12.15 -2.06 -11.59
C ASP A 7 -11.71 -0.64 -11.20
N ILE A 8 -10.98 -0.54 -10.10
CA ILE A 8 -10.27 0.68 -9.71
C ILE A 8 -8.88 0.63 -10.35
N PRO A 9 -8.41 1.75 -10.94
CA PRO A 9 -7.03 1.82 -11.41
C PRO A 9 -6.08 1.49 -10.26
N GLY A 10 -5.28 0.43 -10.45
CA GLY A 10 -4.19 0.08 -9.53
C GLY A 10 -3.10 1.15 -9.51
N ALA A 11 -2.03 0.91 -8.76
CA ALA A 11 -0.92 1.87 -8.67
C ALA A 11 -0.20 2.10 -10.02
N GLY A 12 -0.29 1.13 -10.94
CA GLY A 12 0.14 1.26 -12.34
C GLY A 12 1.65 1.34 -12.52
N PRO A 13 2.17 1.45 -13.76
CA PRO A 13 3.61 1.40 -14.03
C PRO A 13 4.37 2.66 -13.56
N LYS A 14 3.68 3.80 -13.40
CA LYS A 14 4.31 5.07 -13.00
C LYS A 14 4.91 5.04 -11.60
N MET A 15 4.40 4.19 -10.70
CA MET A 15 5.01 4.01 -9.36
C MET A 15 6.39 3.35 -9.41
N LEU A 16 6.82 2.79 -10.54
CA LEU A 16 8.17 2.23 -10.72
C LEU A 16 9.23 3.30 -11.02
N TYR A 17 8.85 4.57 -11.25
CA TYR A 17 9.84 5.61 -11.52
C TYR A 17 10.86 5.80 -10.40
N PRO A 18 10.48 5.94 -9.11
CA PRO A 18 11.48 6.07 -8.04
C PRO A 18 12.36 4.81 -7.94
N MET A 19 11.83 3.65 -8.31
CA MET A 19 12.59 2.41 -8.41
C MET A 19 13.69 2.50 -9.48
N ALA A 20 13.37 3.00 -10.67
CA ALA A 20 14.36 3.21 -11.72
C ALA A 20 15.42 4.26 -11.32
N TRP A 21 14.98 5.38 -10.73
CA TRP A 21 15.88 6.43 -10.23
C TRP A 21 16.84 5.94 -9.14
N SER A 22 16.42 4.96 -8.33
CA SER A 22 17.28 4.38 -7.30
C SER A 22 18.50 3.65 -7.85
N LEU A 23 18.51 3.24 -9.12
CA LEU A 23 19.67 2.58 -9.74
C LEU A 23 20.85 3.55 -9.92
N LEU A 24 20.61 4.85 -10.10
CA LEU A 24 21.68 5.83 -10.28
C LEU A 24 22.62 5.91 -9.07
N PRO A 25 22.14 6.17 -7.84
CA PRO A 25 23.01 6.20 -6.67
C PRO A 25 23.60 4.81 -6.36
N ILE A 26 22.91 3.71 -6.66
CA ILE A 26 23.48 2.36 -6.49
C ILE A 26 24.66 2.16 -7.42
N ALA A 27 24.48 2.38 -8.73
CA ALA A 27 25.54 2.21 -9.71
C ALA A 27 26.73 3.13 -9.43
N PHE A 28 26.47 4.39 -9.09
CA PHE A 28 27.52 5.35 -8.76
C PHE A 28 28.25 4.97 -7.46
N GLY A 29 27.52 4.50 -6.44
CA GLY A 29 28.09 3.98 -5.19
C GLY A 29 29.02 2.78 -5.42
N ILE A 30 28.59 1.81 -6.23
CA ILE A 30 29.42 0.63 -6.58
C ILE A 30 30.69 1.07 -7.33
N ILE A 31 30.59 1.98 -8.30
CA ILE A 31 31.75 2.49 -9.04
C ILE A 31 32.72 3.23 -8.11
N LEU A 32 32.18 4.00 -7.16
CA LEU A 32 33.00 4.74 -6.20
C LEU A 32 33.73 3.83 -5.22
N MET A 33 33.14 2.71 -4.78
CA MET A 33 33.84 1.72 -3.94
C MET A 33 35.14 1.24 -4.60
N LEU A 34 35.14 1.05 -5.92
CA LEU A 34 36.34 0.61 -6.64
C LEU A 34 37.46 1.67 -6.69
N LYS A 35 37.19 2.92 -6.33
CA LYS A 35 38.11 4.05 -6.46
C LYS A 35 38.47 4.72 -5.14
N MET A 36 37.61 4.61 -4.13
CA MET A 36 37.80 5.25 -2.85
C MET A 36 37.16 4.46 -1.72
N ASP A 37 37.92 4.36 -0.64
CA ASP A 37 37.41 3.90 0.64
C ASP A 37 36.61 5.02 1.33
N GLY A 38 35.69 4.61 2.21
CA GLY A 38 35.04 5.49 3.16
C GLY A 38 33.52 5.54 3.05
N LEU A 39 32.94 6.63 3.56
CA LEU A 39 31.49 6.73 3.77
C LEU A 39 30.70 7.17 2.53
N TRP A 40 31.35 7.77 1.54
CA TRP A 40 30.67 8.25 0.33
C TRP A 40 30.03 7.15 -0.51
N PRO A 41 30.74 6.06 -0.88
CA PRO A 41 30.13 4.95 -1.59
C PRO A 41 28.99 4.32 -0.78
N THR A 42 29.22 4.08 0.50
CA THR A 42 28.25 3.54 1.47
C THR A 42 26.97 4.38 1.52
N SER A 43 27.10 5.71 1.58
CA SER A 43 25.96 6.63 1.62
C SER A 43 25.13 6.60 0.34
N LEU A 44 25.78 6.48 -0.81
CA LEU A 44 25.08 6.34 -2.10
C LEU A 44 24.32 5.02 -2.21
N LEU A 45 24.91 3.92 -1.75
CA LEU A 45 24.20 2.64 -1.67
C LEU A 45 22.96 2.73 -0.76
N ALA A 46 23.10 3.36 0.41
CA ALA A 46 21.99 3.56 1.35
C ALA A 46 20.89 4.47 0.76
N ILE A 47 21.25 5.56 0.08
CA ILE A 47 20.30 6.44 -0.63
C ILE A 47 19.54 5.64 -1.70
N GLY A 48 20.23 4.79 -2.45
CA GLY A 48 19.62 3.90 -3.42
C GLY A 48 18.59 2.96 -2.80
N ILE A 49 18.95 2.29 -1.70
CA ILE A 49 18.00 1.45 -0.96
C ILE A 49 16.77 2.26 -0.52
N MET A 50 16.97 3.44 0.07
CA MET A 50 15.86 4.26 0.55
C MET A 50 14.97 4.80 -0.57
N LEU A 51 15.53 5.18 -1.73
CA LEU A 51 14.75 5.57 -2.90
C LEU A 51 13.94 4.41 -3.47
N SER A 52 14.51 3.19 -3.49
CA SER A 52 13.76 2.00 -3.91
C SER A 52 12.61 1.67 -2.94
N LEU A 53 12.82 1.85 -1.63
CA LEU A 53 11.77 1.72 -0.63
C LEU A 53 10.67 2.77 -0.82
N PHE A 54 11.02 3.99 -1.21
CA PHE A 54 10.05 5.05 -1.47
C PHE A 54 9.06 4.66 -2.60
N ALA A 55 9.52 3.96 -3.64
CA ALA A 55 8.63 3.42 -4.67
C ALA A 55 7.61 2.43 -4.10
N VAL A 56 8.07 1.53 -3.22
CA VAL A 56 7.21 0.57 -2.53
C VAL A 56 6.23 1.31 -1.61
N TRP A 57 6.69 2.30 -0.87
CA TRP A 57 5.86 3.13 0.00
C TRP A 57 4.70 3.76 -0.77
N VAL A 58 4.97 4.42 -1.91
CA VAL A 58 3.94 4.99 -2.78
C VAL A 58 2.93 3.91 -3.18
N GLY A 59 3.40 2.75 -3.66
CA GLY A 59 2.51 1.64 -4.02
C GLY A 59 1.64 1.15 -2.86
N THR A 60 2.20 1.05 -1.65
CA THR A 60 1.46 0.63 -0.45
C THR A 60 0.45 1.67 0.03
N THR A 61 0.70 2.96 -0.19
CA THR A 61 -0.29 4.01 0.12
C THR A 61 -1.46 4.01 -0.85
N ILE A 62 -1.22 3.63 -2.12
CA ILE A 62 -2.27 3.49 -3.13
C ILE A 62 -3.07 2.20 -2.92
N VAL A 63 -2.39 1.12 -2.52
CA VAL A 63 -2.99 -0.22 -2.34
C VAL A 63 -2.78 -0.72 -0.90
N PRO A 64 -3.51 -0.17 0.09
CA PRO A 64 -3.30 -0.48 1.50
C PRO A 64 -3.61 -1.96 1.83
N GLY A 65 -2.89 -2.53 2.80
CA GLY A 65 -3.13 -3.88 3.31
C GLY A 65 -2.63 -5.03 2.43
N ARG A 66 -2.02 -4.75 1.26
CA ARG A 66 -1.47 -5.77 0.35
C ARG A 66 -0.01 -6.16 0.63
N VAL A 67 0.70 -5.37 1.43
CA VAL A 67 2.07 -5.65 1.85
C VAL A 67 2.15 -5.62 3.37
N ASP A 68 2.84 -6.61 3.93
CA ASP A 68 3.14 -6.68 5.35
C ASP A 68 4.14 -5.57 5.74
N MET A 69 3.79 -4.75 6.73
CA MET A 69 4.66 -3.67 7.21
C MET A 69 6.02 -4.18 7.71
N LEU A 70 6.11 -5.42 8.22
CA LEU A 70 7.39 -5.99 8.65
C LEU A 70 8.36 -6.15 7.48
N LYS A 71 7.86 -6.42 6.26
CA LYS A 71 8.71 -6.53 5.07
C LYS A 71 9.32 -5.18 4.67
N LEU A 72 8.63 -4.07 4.95
CA LEU A 72 9.13 -2.72 4.66
C LEU A 72 10.32 -2.33 5.55
N LEU A 73 10.42 -2.91 6.74
CA LEU A 73 11.52 -2.65 7.68
C LEU A 73 12.88 -3.19 7.19
N VAL A 74 12.89 -4.17 6.30
CA VAL A 74 14.14 -4.75 5.77
C VAL A 74 15.03 -3.67 5.13
N SER A 75 14.44 -2.71 4.42
CA SER A 75 15.21 -1.67 3.72
C SER A 75 15.89 -0.68 4.67
N PRO A 76 15.20 -0.06 5.65
CA PRO A 76 15.87 0.80 6.63
C PRO A 76 16.94 0.07 7.44
N PHE A 77 16.69 -1.18 7.85
CA PHE A 77 17.69 -1.96 8.59
C PHE A 77 18.92 -2.25 7.74
N ALA A 78 18.74 -2.64 6.48
CA ALA A 78 19.86 -2.89 5.58
C ALA A 78 20.65 -1.60 5.28
N ALA A 79 19.96 -0.50 4.97
CA ALA A 79 20.59 0.80 4.71
C ALA A 79 21.40 1.28 5.94
N PHE A 80 20.85 1.13 7.15
CA PHE A 80 21.55 1.44 8.38
C PHE A 80 22.75 0.50 8.62
N SER A 81 22.59 -0.79 8.32
CA SER A 81 23.66 -1.80 8.48
C SER A 81 24.90 -1.50 7.63
N LEU A 82 24.73 -0.85 6.47
CA LEU A 82 25.85 -0.44 5.62
C LEU A 82 26.80 0.54 6.33
N PHE A 83 26.30 1.37 7.25
CA PHE A 83 27.12 2.34 7.99
C PHE A 83 28.03 1.71 9.05
N PHE A 84 27.87 0.42 9.36
CA PHE A 84 28.87 -0.35 10.13
C PHE A 84 30.08 -0.73 9.28
N GLN A 85 30.12 -0.31 8.01
CA GLN A 85 31.19 -0.55 7.05
C GLN A 85 31.59 -2.04 6.96
N PRO A 86 30.64 -2.95 6.66
CA PRO A 86 31.01 -4.32 6.36
C PRO A 86 31.87 -4.37 5.08
N PRO A 87 32.55 -5.50 4.79
CA PRO A 87 33.36 -5.63 3.58
C PRO A 87 32.58 -5.20 2.33
N GLU A 88 33.23 -4.53 1.39
CA GLU A 88 32.57 -3.91 0.24
C GLU A 88 31.70 -4.88 -0.55
N ILE A 89 32.20 -6.10 -0.77
CA ILE A 89 31.46 -7.17 -1.43
C ILE A 89 30.14 -7.49 -0.71
N VAL A 90 30.13 -7.46 0.62
CA VAL A 90 28.95 -7.69 1.45
C VAL A 90 27.98 -6.52 1.31
N GLN A 91 28.47 -5.28 1.27
CA GLN A 91 27.64 -4.09 1.04
C GLN A 91 26.93 -4.17 -0.32
N VAL A 92 27.67 -4.48 -1.39
CA VAL A 92 27.12 -4.62 -2.75
C VAL A 92 26.06 -5.72 -2.81
N ILE A 93 26.36 -6.90 -2.24
CA ILE A 93 25.40 -8.02 -2.20
C ILE A 93 24.15 -7.62 -1.44
N LEU A 94 24.28 -7.01 -0.26
CA LEU A 94 23.16 -6.56 0.56
C LEU A 94 22.29 -5.55 -0.20
N THR A 95 22.91 -4.56 -0.85
CA THR A 95 22.20 -3.55 -1.65
C THR A 95 21.43 -4.18 -2.79
N ILE A 96 22.03 -5.09 -3.56
CA ILE A 96 21.36 -5.76 -4.69
C ILE A 96 20.20 -6.62 -4.20
N LEU A 97 20.37 -7.38 -3.11
CA LEU A 97 19.31 -8.21 -2.54
C LEU A 97 18.11 -7.37 -2.11
N VAL A 98 18.36 -6.30 -1.34
CA VAL A 98 17.30 -5.42 -0.82
C VAL A 98 16.61 -4.67 -1.96
N TRP A 99 17.36 -4.15 -2.92
CA TRP A 99 16.80 -3.55 -4.12
C TRP A 99 15.92 -4.54 -4.89
N THR A 100 16.34 -5.79 -5.04
CA THR A 100 15.55 -6.83 -5.71
C THR A 100 14.24 -7.12 -4.97
N LEU A 101 14.25 -7.16 -3.64
CA LEU A 101 13.03 -7.32 -2.83
C LEU A 101 12.07 -6.14 -3.02
N ASN A 102 12.60 -4.91 -3.03
CA ASN A 102 11.81 -3.71 -3.28
C ASN A 102 11.23 -3.72 -4.69
N TYR A 103 12.02 -4.12 -5.70
CA TYR A 103 11.58 -4.23 -7.09
C TYR A 103 10.42 -5.22 -7.22
N ARG A 104 10.57 -6.42 -6.67
CA ARG A 104 9.52 -7.45 -6.71
C ARG A 104 8.24 -6.99 -6.03
N THR A 105 8.37 -6.32 -4.89
CA THR A 105 7.22 -5.78 -4.15
C THR A 105 6.54 -4.65 -4.92
N ALA A 106 7.32 -3.74 -5.50
CA ALA A 106 6.80 -2.65 -6.31
C ALA A 106 6.15 -3.16 -7.61
N ALA A 107 6.75 -4.14 -8.29
CA ALA A 107 6.19 -4.76 -9.48
C ALA A 107 4.87 -5.48 -9.17
N PHE A 108 4.80 -6.19 -8.04
CA PHE A 108 3.55 -6.79 -7.55
C PHE A 108 2.45 -5.74 -7.32
N LEU A 109 2.77 -4.66 -6.60
CA LEU A 109 1.83 -3.54 -6.35
C LEU A 109 1.39 -2.84 -7.64
N SER A 110 2.29 -2.73 -8.62
CA SER A 110 2.03 -2.11 -9.92
C SER A 110 1.09 -2.96 -10.78
N ALA A 111 1.20 -4.29 -10.69
CA ALA A 111 0.42 -5.24 -11.47
C ALA A 111 -0.95 -5.56 -10.86
N ILE A 112 -1.18 -5.27 -9.58
CA ILE A 112 -2.49 -5.45 -8.96
C ILE A 112 -3.47 -4.45 -9.59
N SER A 113 -4.46 -4.98 -10.33
CA SER A 113 -5.72 -4.25 -10.53
C SER A 113 -6.56 -4.41 -9.26
N LEU A 114 -7.12 -3.30 -8.79
CA LEU A 114 -8.00 -3.33 -7.63
C LEU A 114 -9.42 -3.64 -8.11
N ARG A 115 -9.92 -4.83 -7.79
CA ARG A 115 -11.36 -5.08 -7.83
C ARG A 115 -11.93 -4.54 -6.54
N ALA A 116 -12.86 -3.60 -6.64
CA ALA A 116 -13.67 -3.19 -5.53
C ALA A 116 -15.13 -3.43 -5.84
N TYR A 117 -15.91 -3.64 -4.80
CA TYR A 117 -17.34 -3.78 -4.88
C TYR A 117 -17.95 -2.46 -4.44
N ARG A 118 -18.87 -1.91 -5.23
CA ARG A 118 -19.61 -0.70 -4.91
C ARG A 118 -21.10 -0.97 -4.83
N ILE A 119 -21.77 -0.29 -3.92
CA ILE A 119 -23.23 -0.37 -3.77
C ILE A 119 -23.74 1.04 -3.55
N ASP A 120 -24.79 1.42 -4.27
CA ASP A 120 -25.46 2.71 -4.07
C ASP A 120 -25.99 2.78 -2.63
N TRP A 121 -25.76 3.92 -1.96
CA TRP A 121 -26.12 4.10 -0.56
C TRP A 121 -26.62 5.51 -0.29
N ASP A 122 -27.70 5.61 0.47
CA ASP A 122 -28.26 6.89 0.88
C ASP A 122 -27.48 7.46 2.07
N GLU A 123 -27.05 8.73 2.01
CA GLU A 123 -26.29 9.39 3.08
C GLU A 123 -27.07 9.48 4.38
N GLU A 124 -28.40 9.55 4.29
CA GLU A 124 -29.30 9.62 5.45
C GLU A 124 -29.51 8.23 6.09
N GLN A 125 -29.26 7.16 5.34
CA GLN A 125 -29.42 5.79 5.82
C GLN A 125 -28.23 5.38 6.70
N LYS A 126 -28.55 5.03 7.95
CA LYS A 126 -27.56 4.49 8.89
C LYS A 126 -27.03 3.13 8.42
N ILE A 127 -25.73 2.93 8.62
CA ILE A 127 -25.07 1.65 8.36
C ILE A 127 -25.61 0.60 9.34
N PRO A 128 -26.23 -0.49 8.84
CA PRO A 128 -26.80 -1.54 9.67
C PRO A 128 -25.71 -2.38 10.33
N ASP A 129 -26.09 -3.12 11.36
CA ASP A 129 -25.19 -4.04 12.04
C ASP A 129 -24.85 -5.23 11.13
N VAL A 130 -23.58 -5.64 11.16
CA VAL A 130 -23.08 -6.80 10.40
C VAL A 130 -22.38 -7.73 11.37
N GLU A 131 -22.72 -9.01 11.32
CA GLU A 131 -22.18 -10.01 12.23
C GLU A 131 -20.66 -10.11 12.09
N GLY A 132 -19.94 -10.05 13.22
CA GLY A 132 -18.48 -10.06 13.24
C GLY A 132 -17.80 -8.78 12.75
N ALA A 133 -18.56 -7.70 12.49
CA ALA A 133 -18.00 -6.42 12.08
C ALA A 133 -17.60 -5.54 13.27
N VAL A 134 -16.45 -4.89 13.16
CA VAL A 134 -16.08 -3.76 14.01
C VAL A 134 -16.58 -2.48 13.35
N ILE A 135 -17.56 -1.82 13.96
CA ILE A 135 -18.14 -0.58 13.45
C ILE A 135 -17.38 0.62 14.01
N PHE A 136 -16.88 1.48 13.13
CA PHE A 136 -16.25 2.76 13.50
C PHE A 136 -17.25 3.91 13.48
N ARG A 137 -18.19 3.90 12.51
CA ARG A 137 -19.17 4.97 12.28
C ARG A 137 -20.47 4.39 11.75
N ARG A 138 -21.61 4.92 12.24
CA ARG A 138 -22.95 4.54 11.78
C ARG A 138 -23.54 5.46 10.71
N ASN A 139 -23.02 6.68 10.58
CA ASN A 139 -23.44 7.60 9.53
C ASN A 139 -22.46 7.52 8.36
N TRP A 140 -22.95 7.76 7.16
CA TRP A 140 -22.13 7.75 5.96
C TRP A 140 -20.93 8.71 6.08
N SER A 141 -19.77 8.27 5.60
CA SER A 141 -18.52 9.02 5.64
C SER A 141 -17.52 8.43 4.66
N GLU A 142 -16.68 9.28 4.08
CA GLU A 142 -15.54 8.85 3.24
C GLU A 142 -14.42 8.15 4.04
N LYS A 143 -14.53 8.16 5.37
CA LYS A 143 -13.64 7.42 6.29
C LYS A 143 -14.13 5.97 6.47
N PRO A 144 -13.28 5.05 6.95
CA PRO A 144 -13.71 3.68 7.24
C PRO A 144 -14.95 3.66 8.15
N LEU A 145 -15.99 2.94 7.71
CA LEU A 145 -17.28 2.84 8.40
C LEU A 145 -17.35 1.59 9.27
N LEU A 146 -16.99 0.44 8.68
CA LEU A 146 -16.90 -0.83 9.37
C LEU A 146 -15.78 -1.71 8.78
N ARG A 147 -15.37 -2.72 9.54
CA ARG A 147 -14.40 -3.73 9.12
C ARG A 147 -14.88 -5.12 9.50
N ILE A 148 -14.82 -6.04 8.54
CA ILE A 148 -15.15 -7.47 8.72
C ILE A 148 -13.90 -8.26 8.40
N GLY A 149 -13.20 -8.75 9.42
CA GLY A 149 -11.87 -9.36 9.26
C GLY A 149 -10.88 -8.39 8.60
N LYS A 150 -10.51 -8.65 7.34
CA LYS A 150 -9.63 -7.81 6.52
C LYS A 150 -10.37 -6.86 5.57
N ASN A 151 -11.67 -7.07 5.35
CA ASN A 151 -12.47 -6.26 4.44
C ASN A 151 -12.88 -4.95 5.12
N ILE A 152 -12.57 -3.82 4.50
CA ILE A 152 -12.93 -2.48 5.01
C ILE A 152 -14.02 -1.92 4.11
N VAL A 153 -15.12 -1.49 4.72
CA VAL A 153 -16.19 -0.76 4.03
C VAL A 153 -16.08 0.72 4.35
N ARG A 154 -16.15 1.56 3.32
CA ARG A 154 -16.09 3.03 3.42
C ARG A 154 -17.08 3.67 2.47
N GLY A 155 -17.47 4.91 2.74
CA GLY A 155 -18.21 5.71 1.78
C GLY A 155 -17.32 6.19 0.64
N VAL A 156 -17.86 6.28 -0.57
CA VAL A 156 -17.21 6.91 -1.71
C VAL A 156 -18.22 7.73 -2.50
N ARG A 157 -17.81 8.89 -3.01
CA ARG A 157 -18.58 9.67 -3.97
C ARG A 157 -17.97 9.48 -5.35
N ALA A 158 -18.72 8.87 -6.27
CA ALA A 158 -18.25 8.61 -7.62
C ALA A 158 -19.35 8.94 -8.62
N ARG A 159 -19.02 9.68 -9.69
CA ARG A 159 -19.95 10.05 -10.77
C ARG A 159 -21.25 10.71 -10.27
N GLY A 160 -21.15 11.53 -9.22
CA GLY A 160 -22.30 12.23 -8.61
C GLY A 160 -23.21 11.36 -7.76
N ARG A 161 -22.84 10.09 -7.50
CA ARG A 161 -23.57 9.18 -6.61
C ARG A 161 -22.81 8.95 -5.32
N THR A 162 -23.57 8.78 -4.24
CA THR A 162 -23.06 8.34 -2.94
C THR A 162 -23.16 6.83 -2.86
N MET A 163 -22.03 6.19 -2.57
CA MET A 163 -21.89 4.73 -2.58
C MET A 163 -21.14 4.27 -1.33
N LEU A 164 -21.21 2.97 -1.05
CA LEU A 164 -20.25 2.26 -0.22
C LEU A 164 -19.29 1.48 -1.11
N GLU A 165 -18.03 1.40 -0.72
CA GLU A 165 -16.98 0.63 -1.39
C GLU A 165 -16.36 -0.37 -0.41
N ALA A 166 -16.13 -1.60 -0.88
CA ALA A 166 -15.54 -2.69 -0.12
C ALA A 166 -14.59 -3.55 -0.98
N ASP A 167 -13.65 -4.27 -0.35
CA ASP A 167 -12.75 -5.21 -1.03
C ASP A 167 -13.44 -6.52 -1.42
N SER A 168 -14.56 -6.84 -0.77
CA SER A 168 -15.43 -7.98 -1.08
C SER A 168 -16.88 -7.63 -0.76
N PRO A 169 -17.89 -8.23 -1.44
CA PRO A 169 -19.29 -7.97 -1.12
C PRO A 169 -19.60 -8.35 0.33
N VAL A 170 -20.47 -7.57 0.96
CA VAL A 170 -20.90 -7.74 2.35
C VAL A 170 -22.42 -7.89 2.39
N THR A 171 -22.91 -8.85 3.16
CA THR A 171 -24.35 -9.00 3.43
C THR A 171 -24.70 -8.15 4.64
N PHE A 172 -25.52 -7.12 4.42
CA PHE A 172 -26.07 -6.30 5.49
C PHE A 172 -27.30 -7.00 6.09
N ILE A 173 -27.36 -7.09 7.41
CA ILE A 173 -28.54 -7.60 8.13
C ILE A 173 -29.37 -6.39 8.52
N PHE A 174 -30.45 -6.13 7.78
CA PHE A 174 -31.42 -5.11 8.15
C PHE A 174 -32.38 -5.73 9.16
N ASN A 175 -32.34 -5.30 10.42
CA ASN A 175 -33.40 -5.63 11.37
C ASN A 175 -34.69 -4.92 10.91
N GLU A 176 -35.76 -5.68 10.65
CA GLU A 176 -37.11 -5.19 10.32
C GLU A 176 -37.80 -4.52 11.54
N GLY A 177 -37.11 -3.58 12.20
CA GLY A 177 -37.53 -3.02 13.48
C GLY A 177 -37.74 -1.51 13.50
N SER A 178 -37.83 -0.85 12.35
CA SER A 178 -38.16 0.58 12.29
C SER A 178 -39.19 0.93 11.21
N GLN A 179 -40.18 0.04 11.03
CA GLN A 179 -41.54 0.46 10.68
C GLN A 179 -42.34 0.52 11.97
N GLU A 180 -42.17 1.56 12.78
CA GLU A 180 -43.14 2.00 13.79
C GLU A 180 -42.65 3.29 14.45
N SER A 181 -43.01 4.43 13.86
CA SER A 181 -43.67 5.54 14.58
C SER A 181 -43.78 6.77 13.66
N LEU A 182 -44.98 6.90 13.07
CA LEU A 182 -45.69 8.11 12.59
C LEU A 182 -44.95 9.11 11.68
#